data_AF-Q0D1T6-F1
#
_entry.id   AF-Q0D1T6-F1
#
_cell.length_a   1.000
_cell.length_b   1.000
_cell.length_c   1.000
_cell.angle_alpha   90.00
_cell.angle_beta   90.00
_cell.angle_gamma   90.00
#
_symmetry.space_group_name_H-M   'P 1'
#
loop_
_entity.id
_entity.type
_entity.pdbx_description
1 polymer ?
#
loop_
_entity_poly.entity_id
_entity_poly.type
_entity_poly.pdbx_seq_one_letter_code
_entity_poly.pdbx_strand_id
1 'polypeptide(L)'
;MALPSLDSNKQQRDQIQFPDLLTIIHQLIDFMFSENKLQLDLRQGIYRSVITAVGGSEAFANIIYNTIDPDIRALKNQLITAEMLHAIRLKQSSNNPAIWEDPHGGYLDFVTQTSLPTYLRFYVGQSCLPKQRVSKHIQEISKKSKRSLHYYIISNKPDRYANFIRLWRIPFPPQTNSMLMLGFENFLEMVMCRAFQSLPTSSLEEIFGLCPGPLGQYSNIGLNVMSPLLQGRSLSPYSRYKVVQLLCDSPDSEICAWTLYRNNENYQPHESPEKLPVRRYKGKEGYCSAFHQAISTSLNFEDVQASENIWCPLEVHTIDPQSWFRSTIAMLQQNNAIGTEAEMICPVGSSDASIGIVFEATLLHDYNENGQVSLPWGLRESGFQASNSLIWPFNLRRYTGIPESFQVQSFTASAYEILRDAFQELVAGTHLRVIIICGDLEDILPTNTTKVPLTLDNMAFDLWIETQEKKG
;
A
#
# COMPACT_ATOMS: atom_id res chain seq x y z
N MET A 1 -42.00 14.73 -25.84
CA MET A 1 -41.04 13.73 -25.32
C MET A 1 -39.81 14.49 -24.86
N ALA A 2 -39.55 14.55 -23.56
CA ALA A 2 -38.35 15.16 -23.04
C ALA A 2 -37.17 14.18 -23.21
N LEU A 3 -36.06 14.66 -23.78
CA LEU A 3 -34.80 13.92 -23.80
C LEU A 3 -34.35 13.67 -22.34
N PRO A 4 -33.94 12.44 -21.97
CA PRO A 4 -33.35 12.20 -20.65
C PRO A 4 -32.10 13.08 -20.49
N SER A 5 -31.94 13.70 -19.31
CA SER A 5 -30.81 14.58 -19.05
C SER A 5 -29.49 13.78 -19.11
N LEU A 6 -28.41 14.42 -19.57
CA LEU A 6 -27.08 13.80 -19.59
C LEU A 6 -26.66 13.29 -18.19
N ASP A 7 -27.14 13.93 -17.12
CA ASP A 7 -26.87 13.53 -15.74
C ASP A 7 -27.57 12.23 -15.33
N SER A 8 -28.79 11.96 -15.81
CA SER A 8 -29.48 10.71 -15.48
C SER A 8 -28.79 9.50 -16.12
N ASN A 9 -28.27 9.67 -17.35
CA ASN A 9 -27.52 8.62 -18.05
C ASN A 9 -26.15 8.36 -17.43
N LYS A 10 -25.51 9.38 -16.84
CA LYS A 10 -24.23 9.25 -16.15
C LYS A 10 -24.40 8.50 -14.83
N GLN A 11 -25.38 8.89 -14.01
CA GLN A 11 -25.72 8.20 -12.76
C GLN A 11 -26.11 6.72 -12.96
N GLN A 12 -26.71 6.38 -14.11
CA GLN A 12 -27.11 5.00 -14.41
C GLN A 12 -25.94 4.13 -14.91
N ARG A 13 -24.88 4.72 -15.46
CA ARG A 13 -23.66 4.01 -15.89
C ARG A 13 -22.75 3.64 -14.72
N ASP A 14 -22.79 4.41 -13.64
CA ASP A 14 -21.93 4.21 -12.47
C ASP A 14 -22.48 3.13 -11.52
N GLN A 15 -23.69 2.62 -11.80
CA GLN A 15 -24.37 1.59 -11.02
C GLN A 15 -23.98 0.18 -11.46
N ILE A 16 -23.42 -0.60 -10.54
CA ILE A 16 -22.99 -1.98 -10.80
C ILE A 16 -23.96 -2.95 -10.13
N GLN A 17 -24.70 -3.71 -10.93
CA GLN A 17 -25.44 -4.87 -10.44
C GLN A 17 -24.49 -6.07 -10.30
N PHE A 18 -24.42 -6.64 -9.11
CA PHE A 18 -23.57 -7.81 -8.85
C PHE A 18 -24.20 -9.06 -9.52
N PRO A 19 -23.44 -9.81 -10.33
CA PRO A 19 -24.00 -10.89 -11.13
C PRO A 19 -24.22 -12.17 -10.32
N ASP A 20 -24.86 -13.16 -10.95
CA ASP A 20 -24.81 -14.54 -10.50
C ASP A 20 -23.42 -15.13 -10.74
N LEU A 21 -22.63 -15.29 -9.67
CA LEU A 21 -21.24 -15.72 -9.75
C LEU A 21 -21.08 -17.09 -10.42
N LEU A 22 -22.02 -18.03 -10.23
CA LEU A 22 -21.92 -19.35 -10.86
C LEU A 22 -22.02 -19.22 -12.39
N THR A 23 -22.89 -18.33 -12.88
CA THR A 23 -22.99 -18.03 -14.31
C THR A 23 -21.69 -17.44 -14.85
N ILE A 24 -21.09 -16.48 -14.13
CA ILE A 24 -19.80 -15.88 -14.54
C ILE A 24 -18.67 -16.91 -14.53
N ILE A 25 -18.65 -17.82 -13.54
CA ILE A 25 -17.68 -18.90 -13.46
C ILE A 25 -17.79 -19.81 -14.69
N HIS A 26 -18.99 -20.25 -15.06
CA HIS A 26 -19.19 -21.08 -16.25
C HIS A 26 -18.80 -20.35 -17.54
N GLN A 27 -19.17 -19.08 -17.70
CA GLN A 27 -18.74 -18.27 -18.84
C GLN A 27 -17.21 -18.21 -18.97
N LEU A 28 -16.50 -18.04 -17.85
CA LEU A 28 -15.05 -18.02 -17.86
C LEU A 28 -14.46 -19.40 -18.19
N ILE A 29 -15.06 -20.49 -17.68
CA ILE A 29 -14.66 -21.86 -18.06
C ILE A 29 -14.83 -22.07 -19.56
N ASP A 30 -16.00 -21.73 -20.11
CA ASP A 30 -16.28 -21.87 -21.54
C ASP A 30 -15.27 -21.08 -22.38
N PHE A 31 -14.95 -19.85 -21.96
CA PHE A 31 -13.90 -19.07 -22.58
C PHE A 31 -12.53 -19.77 -22.54
N MET A 32 -12.16 -20.40 -21.41
CA MET A 32 -10.90 -21.15 -21.31
C MET A 32 -10.85 -22.32 -22.30
N PHE A 33 -11.97 -22.96 -22.61
CA PHE A 33 -12.05 -24.07 -23.58
C PHE A 33 -12.26 -23.61 -25.03
N SER A 34 -12.65 -22.35 -25.26
CA SER A 34 -12.85 -21.78 -26.59
C SER A 34 -11.55 -21.60 -27.40
N GLU A 35 -11.65 -21.43 -28.72
CA GLU A 35 -10.51 -21.10 -29.57
C GLU A 35 -10.24 -19.58 -29.67
N ASN A 36 -11.00 -18.77 -28.93
CA ASN A 36 -10.88 -17.32 -28.97
C ASN A 36 -9.52 -16.89 -28.42
N LYS A 37 -8.81 -16.03 -29.16
CA LYS A 37 -7.52 -15.49 -28.75
C LYS A 37 -7.71 -14.09 -28.17
N LEU A 38 -7.13 -13.85 -26.99
CA LEU A 38 -7.03 -12.50 -26.44
C LEU A 38 -6.00 -11.65 -27.23
N GLN A 39 -6.15 -10.32 -27.19
CA GLN A 39 -5.19 -9.35 -27.74
C GLN A 39 -3.78 -9.54 -27.19
N LEU A 40 -3.69 -10.02 -25.94
CA LEU A 40 -2.44 -10.48 -25.33
C LEU A 40 -2.47 -12.00 -25.23
N ASP A 41 -1.44 -12.65 -25.78
CA ASP A 41 -1.38 -14.11 -25.91
C ASP A 41 -1.61 -14.82 -24.56
N LEU A 42 -2.81 -15.37 -24.39
CA LEU A 42 -3.24 -16.12 -23.23
C LEU A 42 -3.01 -17.62 -23.46
N ARG A 43 -2.12 -18.24 -22.68
CA ARG A 43 -2.03 -19.70 -22.58
C ARG A 43 -3.23 -20.31 -21.85
N GLN A 44 -4.38 -20.33 -22.51
CA GLN A 44 -5.60 -20.99 -22.03
C GLN A 44 -5.35 -22.46 -21.64
N GLY A 45 -4.40 -23.13 -22.32
CA GLY A 45 -4.01 -24.50 -22.03
C GLY A 45 -3.66 -24.78 -20.57
N ILE A 46 -3.05 -23.82 -19.85
CA ILE A 46 -2.73 -23.97 -18.43
C ILE A 46 -4.02 -24.09 -17.61
N TYR A 47 -5.00 -23.23 -17.87
CA TYR A 47 -6.28 -23.24 -17.18
C TYR A 47 -7.10 -24.49 -17.53
N ARG A 48 -7.09 -24.92 -18.80
CA ARG A 48 -7.71 -26.19 -19.21
C ARG A 48 -7.14 -27.36 -18.42
N SER A 49 -5.80 -27.46 -18.31
CA SER A 49 -5.16 -28.51 -17.53
C SER A 49 -5.55 -28.48 -16.05
N VAL A 50 -5.65 -27.30 -15.43
CA VAL A 50 -6.10 -27.16 -14.04
C VAL A 50 -7.55 -27.61 -13.87
N ILE A 51 -8.46 -27.18 -14.75
CA ILE A 51 -9.88 -27.55 -14.69
C ILE A 51 -10.05 -29.06 -14.88
N THR A 52 -9.35 -29.65 -15.86
CA THR A 52 -9.39 -31.11 -16.07
C THR A 52 -8.82 -31.88 -14.88
N ALA A 53 -7.73 -31.41 -14.26
CA ALA A 53 -7.07 -32.10 -13.15
C ALA A 53 -7.94 -32.23 -11.90
N VAL A 54 -8.90 -31.33 -11.69
CA VAL A 54 -9.80 -31.37 -10.51
C VAL A 54 -11.14 -32.06 -10.78
N GLY A 55 -11.29 -32.73 -11.93
CA GLY A 55 -12.50 -33.48 -12.29
C GLY A 55 -13.41 -32.79 -13.30
N GLY A 56 -12.94 -31.75 -13.99
CA GLY A 56 -13.66 -31.08 -15.08
C GLY A 56 -14.45 -29.85 -14.65
N SER A 57 -15.19 -29.27 -15.61
CA SER A 57 -15.83 -27.95 -15.49
C SER A 57 -16.76 -27.81 -14.28
N GLU A 58 -17.68 -28.77 -14.09
CA GLU A 58 -18.65 -28.72 -12.98
C GLU A 58 -17.98 -28.85 -11.61
N ALA A 59 -17.02 -29.76 -11.47
CA ALA A 59 -16.28 -29.94 -10.22
C ALA A 59 -15.49 -28.66 -9.89
N PHE A 60 -14.78 -28.11 -10.88
CA PHE A 60 -14.03 -26.87 -10.72
C PHE A 60 -14.95 -25.69 -10.36
N ALA A 61 -16.08 -25.52 -11.06
CA ALA A 61 -17.02 -24.44 -10.79
C ALA A 61 -17.57 -24.48 -9.35
N ASN A 62 -17.95 -25.68 -8.88
CA ASN A 62 -18.43 -25.87 -7.52
C ASN A 62 -17.35 -25.60 -6.46
N ILE A 63 -16.11 -26.04 -6.70
CA ILE A 63 -15.00 -25.73 -5.79
C ILE A 63 -14.80 -24.22 -5.70
N ILE A 64 -14.68 -23.55 -6.86
CA ILE A 64 -14.49 -22.09 -6.95
C ILE A 64 -15.62 -21.36 -6.20
N TYR A 65 -16.87 -21.65 -6.53
CA TYR A 65 -18.03 -20.98 -5.92
C TYR A 65 -18.08 -21.14 -4.39
N ASN A 66 -17.69 -22.31 -3.87
CA ASN A 66 -17.74 -22.59 -2.44
C ASN A 66 -16.60 -21.96 -1.63
N THR A 67 -15.53 -21.50 -2.27
CA THR A 67 -14.44 -20.75 -1.61
C THR A 67 -14.77 -19.27 -1.38
N ILE A 68 -15.80 -18.76 -2.04
CA ILE A 68 -16.21 -17.36 -1.98
C ILE A 68 -16.95 -17.11 -0.67
N ASP A 69 -16.63 -15.98 -0.03
CA ASP A 69 -17.26 -15.57 1.22
C ASP A 69 -18.81 -15.53 1.07
N PRO A 70 -19.57 -16.13 2.01
CA PRO A 70 -21.03 -16.17 1.92
C PRO A 70 -21.69 -14.80 1.78
N ASP A 71 -21.14 -13.76 2.42
CA ASP A 71 -21.71 -12.42 2.34
C ASP A 71 -21.48 -11.77 0.98
N ILE A 72 -20.40 -12.16 0.29
CA ILE A 72 -20.15 -11.77 -1.10
C ILE A 72 -21.09 -12.51 -2.05
N ARG A 73 -21.35 -13.81 -1.83
CA ARG A 73 -22.34 -14.56 -2.61
C ARG A 73 -23.75 -14.00 -2.45
N ALA A 74 -24.08 -13.48 -1.27
CA ALA A 74 -25.38 -12.87 -0.98
C ALA A 74 -25.64 -11.57 -1.77
N LEU A 75 -24.62 -10.96 -2.37
CA LEU A 75 -24.77 -9.78 -3.24
C LEU A 75 -25.46 -10.10 -4.58
N LYS A 76 -25.64 -11.37 -4.93
CA LYS A 76 -26.25 -11.82 -6.19
C LYS A 76 -27.50 -11.00 -6.57
N ASN A 77 -27.46 -10.43 -7.77
CA ASN A 77 -28.51 -9.61 -8.38
C ASN A 77 -28.83 -8.30 -7.66
N GLN A 78 -28.04 -7.90 -6.67
CA GLN A 78 -28.21 -6.63 -5.96
C GLN A 78 -27.39 -5.51 -6.62
N LEU A 79 -27.90 -4.29 -6.53
CA LEU A 79 -27.11 -3.11 -6.86
C LEU A 79 -26.08 -2.89 -5.74
N ILE A 80 -24.80 -2.82 -6.09
CA ILE A 80 -23.74 -2.65 -5.11
C ILE A 80 -23.74 -1.20 -4.59
N THR A 81 -23.78 -1.04 -3.26
CA THR A 81 -23.63 0.26 -2.61
C THR A 81 -22.50 0.26 -1.57
N ALA A 82 -22.02 1.45 -1.20
CA ALA A 82 -20.98 1.59 -0.20
C ALA A 82 -21.44 1.08 1.18
N GLU A 83 -22.71 1.30 1.54
CA GLU A 83 -23.31 0.88 2.81
C GLU A 83 -23.29 -0.65 2.94
N MET A 84 -23.64 -1.36 1.86
CA MET A 84 -23.62 -2.81 1.82
C MET A 84 -22.21 -3.36 2.05
N LEU A 85 -21.21 -2.78 1.37
CA LEU A 85 -19.82 -3.21 1.51
C LEU A 85 -19.24 -2.86 2.89
N HIS A 86 -19.62 -1.71 3.47
CA HIS A 86 -19.28 -1.37 4.84
C HIS A 86 -19.92 -2.35 5.86
N ALA A 87 -21.15 -2.81 5.63
CA ALA A 87 -21.77 -3.81 6.49
C ALA A 87 -21.02 -5.16 6.46
N ILE A 88 -20.59 -5.60 5.27
CA ILE A 88 -19.74 -6.80 5.11
C ILE A 88 -18.42 -6.60 5.84
N ARG A 89 -17.78 -5.44 5.66
CA ARG A 89 -16.53 -5.08 6.33
C ARG A 89 -16.62 -5.15 7.85
N LEU A 90 -17.65 -4.53 8.42
CA LEU A 90 -17.88 -4.54 9.87
C LEU A 90 -18.12 -5.96 10.38
N LYS A 91 -18.91 -6.75 9.65
CA LYS A 91 -19.16 -8.15 10.01
C LYS A 91 -17.88 -9.00 9.97
N GLN A 92 -17.03 -8.80 8.97
CA GLN A 92 -15.75 -9.48 8.85
C GLN A 92 -14.80 -9.12 10.00
N SER A 93 -14.72 -7.83 10.37
CA SER A 93 -13.88 -7.39 11.50
C SER A 93 -14.38 -7.91 12.85
N SER A 94 -15.69 -7.94 13.08
CA SER A 94 -16.25 -8.39 14.37
C SER A 94 -16.20 -9.91 14.55
N ASN A 95 -16.36 -10.68 13.48
CA ASN A 95 -16.47 -12.13 13.57
C ASN A 95 -15.12 -12.86 13.47
N ASN A 96 -14.12 -12.26 12.81
CA ASN A 96 -12.81 -12.88 12.63
C ASN A 96 -11.68 -11.84 12.55
N PRO A 97 -11.10 -11.44 13.69
CA PRO A 97 -9.97 -10.52 13.71
C PRO A 97 -8.74 -11.02 12.92
N ALA A 98 -8.59 -12.33 12.75
CA ALA A 98 -7.50 -12.97 12.03
C ALA A 98 -7.82 -13.27 10.54
N ILE A 99 -8.87 -12.65 9.98
CA ILE A 99 -9.35 -12.93 8.61
C ILE A 99 -8.27 -12.79 7.52
N TRP A 100 -7.21 -12.03 7.79
CA TRP A 100 -6.11 -11.78 6.85
C TRP A 100 -4.88 -12.65 7.05
N GLU A 101 -4.81 -13.39 8.16
CA GLU A 101 -3.73 -14.37 8.41
C GLU A 101 -3.86 -15.60 7.51
N ASP A 102 -5.08 -15.87 7.05
CA ASP A 102 -5.37 -16.98 6.15
C ASP A 102 -4.66 -16.78 4.79
N PRO A 103 -3.88 -17.77 4.32
CA PRO A 103 -3.18 -17.67 3.05
C PRO A 103 -4.15 -17.86 1.86
N HIS A 104 -3.66 -17.53 0.65
CA HIS A 104 -4.37 -17.73 -0.62
C HIS A 104 -5.77 -17.11 -0.64
N GLY A 105 -5.80 -15.79 -0.41
CA GLY A 105 -7.01 -15.01 -0.27
C GLY A 105 -7.12 -13.91 -1.31
N GLY A 106 -8.36 -13.61 -1.67
CA GLY A 106 -8.72 -12.45 -2.49
C GLY A 106 -9.28 -11.31 -1.65
N TYR A 107 -9.10 -10.09 -2.12
CA TYR A 107 -9.62 -8.89 -1.48
C TYR A 107 -10.21 -7.92 -2.50
N LEU A 108 -11.14 -7.12 -2.00
CA LEU A 108 -11.64 -5.92 -2.65
C LEU A 108 -11.15 -4.74 -1.83
N ASP A 109 -10.58 -3.75 -2.50
CA ASP A 109 -10.57 -2.37 -2.02
C ASP A 109 -11.68 -1.60 -2.72
N PHE A 110 -12.65 -1.11 -1.95
CA PHE A 110 -13.69 -0.22 -2.45
C PHE A 110 -13.42 1.21 -1.99
N VAL A 111 -13.17 2.09 -2.96
CA VAL A 111 -12.79 3.48 -2.71
C VAL A 111 -14.04 4.34 -2.59
N THR A 112 -14.17 5.03 -1.46
CA THR A 112 -15.27 5.97 -1.18
C THR A 112 -14.74 7.40 -1.05
N GLN A 113 -15.62 8.40 -1.17
CA GLN A 113 -15.29 9.80 -0.99
C GLN A 113 -16.31 10.49 -0.07
N THR A 114 -15.86 11.13 1.01
CA THR A 114 -16.78 11.72 2.01
C THR A 114 -17.64 12.83 1.42
N SER A 115 -17.07 13.70 0.58
CA SER A 115 -17.83 14.79 -0.06
C SER A 115 -18.79 14.33 -1.17
N LEU A 116 -18.69 13.08 -1.62
CA LEU A 116 -19.52 12.52 -2.69
C LEU A 116 -19.93 11.09 -2.34
N PRO A 117 -21.04 10.89 -1.60
CA PRO A 117 -21.47 9.57 -1.12
C PRO A 117 -21.71 8.54 -2.23
N THR A 118 -22.01 8.99 -3.44
CA THR A 118 -22.19 8.13 -4.62
C THR A 118 -20.88 7.69 -5.27
N TYR A 119 -19.73 8.22 -4.82
CA TYR A 119 -18.43 7.84 -5.35
C TYR A 119 -18.04 6.47 -4.82
N LEU A 120 -18.00 5.49 -5.72
CA LEU A 120 -17.62 4.13 -5.40
C LEU A 120 -16.81 3.54 -6.54
N ARG A 121 -15.57 3.12 -6.27
CA ARG A 121 -14.71 2.47 -7.27
C ARG A 121 -14.07 1.23 -6.71
N PHE A 122 -13.74 0.28 -7.57
CA PHE A 122 -13.32 -1.06 -7.15
C PHE A 122 -11.94 -1.44 -7.66
N TYR A 123 -11.11 -1.94 -6.75
CA TYR A 123 -9.87 -2.65 -7.05
C TYR A 123 -9.94 -4.05 -6.46
N VAL A 124 -9.82 -5.06 -7.29
CA VAL A 124 -9.77 -6.47 -6.88
C VAL A 124 -8.33 -6.93 -6.89
N GLY A 125 -7.92 -7.73 -5.91
CA GLY A 125 -6.61 -8.35 -5.92
C GLY A 125 -6.58 -9.67 -5.18
N GLN A 126 -5.45 -10.36 -5.31
CA GLN A 126 -5.19 -11.63 -4.64
C GLN A 126 -3.77 -11.67 -4.07
N SER A 127 -3.54 -12.56 -3.11
CA SER A 127 -2.21 -12.89 -2.61
C SER A 127 -2.20 -14.25 -1.91
N CYS A 128 -1.09 -14.97 -2.02
CA CYS A 128 -0.80 -16.10 -1.16
C CYS A 128 -0.59 -15.68 0.31
N LEU A 129 -0.23 -14.41 0.55
CA LEU A 129 -0.09 -13.79 1.87
C LEU A 129 -0.93 -12.49 1.93
N PRO A 130 -2.25 -12.58 2.16
CA PRO A 130 -3.15 -11.43 2.12
C PRO A 130 -2.77 -10.33 3.10
N LYS A 131 -2.46 -10.66 4.36
CA LYS A 131 -2.00 -9.68 5.36
C LYS A 131 -0.86 -8.81 4.84
N GLN A 132 0.23 -9.42 4.38
CA GLN A 132 1.39 -8.68 3.86
C GLN A 132 1.03 -7.83 2.65
N ARG A 133 0.20 -8.34 1.74
CA ARG A 133 -0.20 -7.63 0.52
C ARG A 133 -1.09 -6.42 0.82
N VAL A 134 -2.09 -6.58 1.68
CA VAL A 134 -2.97 -5.49 2.12
C VAL A 134 -2.16 -4.45 2.87
N SER A 135 -1.29 -4.84 3.81
CA SER A 135 -0.41 -3.89 4.50
C SER A 135 0.45 -3.08 3.53
N LYS A 136 0.95 -3.70 2.45
CA LYS A 136 1.70 -2.98 1.41
C LYS A 136 0.84 -1.94 0.68
N HIS A 137 -0.41 -2.26 0.36
CA HIS A 137 -1.33 -1.27 -0.22
C HIS A 137 -1.57 -0.10 0.73
N ILE A 138 -1.80 -0.39 2.01
CA ILE A 138 -2.00 0.62 3.05
C ILE A 138 -0.79 1.58 3.11
N GLN A 139 0.43 1.06 3.02
CA GLN A 139 1.65 1.86 3.00
C GLN A 139 1.72 2.77 1.75
N GLU A 140 1.53 2.22 0.56
CA GLU A 140 1.57 2.99 -0.69
C GLU A 140 0.50 4.09 -0.71
N ILE A 141 -0.69 3.82 -0.18
CA ILE A 141 -1.78 4.81 -0.04
C ILE A 141 -1.39 5.90 0.98
N SER A 142 -0.82 5.49 2.12
CA SER A 142 -0.38 6.43 3.16
C SER A 142 0.67 7.40 2.62
N LYS A 143 1.57 6.91 1.76
CA LYS A 143 2.62 7.68 1.07
C LYS A 143 2.15 8.47 -0.15
N LYS A 144 0.84 8.51 -0.43
CA LYS A 144 0.27 9.17 -1.64
C LYS A 144 0.91 8.69 -2.94
N SER A 145 1.28 7.41 -3.01
CA SER A 145 1.89 6.81 -4.21
C SER A 145 0.99 7.02 -5.43
N LYS A 146 1.59 7.33 -6.58
CA LYS A 146 0.89 7.47 -7.87
C LYS A 146 1.27 6.39 -8.88
N ARG A 147 2.03 5.38 -8.42
CA ARG A 147 2.65 4.34 -9.25
C ARG A 147 1.65 3.39 -9.93
N SER A 148 0.42 3.32 -9.44
CA SER A 148 -0.66 2.53 -10.01
C SER A 148 -1.92 3.40 -10.16
N LEU A 149 -2.84 3.00 -11.05
CA LEU A 149 -4.13 3.68 -11.20
C LEU A 149 -4.88 3.72 -9.87
N HIS A 150 -4.89 2.58 -9.17
CA HIS A 150 -5.49 2.44 -7.85
C HIS A 150 -4.97 3.47 -6.84
N TYR A 151 -3.65 3.60 -6.68
CA TYR A 151 -3.07 4.55 -5.74
C TYR A 151 -3.20 6.00 -6.19
N TYR A 152 -3.09 6.26 -7.50
CA TYR A 152 -3.31 7.59 -8.06
C TYR A 152 -4.73 8.08 -7.75
N ILE A 153 -5.75 7.25 -7.97
CA ILE A 153 -7.14 7.63 -7.71
C ILE A 153 -7.36 7.96 -6.24
N ILE A 154 -6.81 7.16 -5.32
CA ILE A 154 -6.96 7.43 -3.88
C ILE A 154 -6.22 8.71 -3.48
N SER A 155 -4.97 8.89 -3.94
CA SER A 155 -4.13 10.04 -3.57
C SER A 155 -4.55 11.37 -4.22
N ASN A 156 -5.33 11.33 -5.31
CA ASN A 156 -5.73 12.52 -6.05
C ASN A 156 -6.74 13.40 -5.29
N LYS A 157 -7.40 12.87 -4.26
CA LYS A 157 -8.30 13.65 -3.39
C LYS A 157 -8.06 13.31 -1.92
N PRO A 158 -7.95 14.32 -1.03
CA PRO A 158 -7.65 14.08 0.37
C PRO A 158 -8.79 13.36 1.10
N ASP A 159 -10.04 13.51 0.68
CA ASP A 159 -11.23 12.94 1.33
C ASP A 159 -11.65 11.58 0.75
N ARG A 160 -10.73 10.88 0.07
CA ARG A 160 -10.92 9.51 -0.41
C ARG A 160 -10.35 8.49 0.56
N TYR A 161 -11.07 7.37 0.68
CA TYR A 161 -10.76 6.30 1.61
C TYR A 161 -10.69 4.97 0.87
N ALA A 162 -9.64 4.22 1.13
CA ALA A 162 -9.56 2.81 0.78
C ALA A 162 -10.21 1.96 1.86
N ASN A 163 -10.98 0.96 1.47
CA ASN A 163 -11.72 0.10 2.38
C ASN A 163 -11.59 -1.36 1.93
N PHE A 164 -10.94 -2.18 2.76
CA PHE A 164 -10.64 -3.56 2.41
C PHE A 164 -11.66 -4.55 2.98
N ILE A 165 -12.12 -5.49 2.13
CA ILE A 165 -12.86 -6.69 2.54
C ILE A 165 -12.25 -7.94 1.91
N ARG A 166 -12.38 -9.08 2.59
CA ARG A 166 -11.97 -10.37 2.03
C ARG A 166 -13.07 -10.89 1.12
N LEU A 167 -12.71 -11.36 -0.07
CA LEU A 167 -13.64 -11.88 -1.06
C LEU A 167 -13.75 -13.41 -1.04
N TRP A 168 -12.61 -14.09 -0.86
CA TRP A 168 -12.54 -15.54 -0.81
C TRP A 168 -11.30 -15.99 -0.03
N ARG A 169 -11.26 -17.28 0.30
CA ARG A 169 -10.09 -17.98 0.81
C ARG A 169 -10.06 -19.38 0.20
N ILE A 170 -8.89 -19.81 -0.27
CA ILE A 170 -8.72 -21.16 -0.82
C ILE A 170 -7.93 -22.03 0.16
N PRO A 171 -8.56 -22.99 0.84
CA PRO A 171 -7.86 -23.91 1.72
C PRO A 171 -7.18 -25.01 0.90
N PHE A 172 -6.03 -24.71 0.31
CA PHE A 172 -5.27 -25.72 -0.43
C PHE A 172 -4.75 -26.81 0.52
N PRO A 173 -4.86 -28.09 0.13
CA PRO A 173 -4.16 -29.16 0.83
C PRO A 173 -2.65 -28.91 0.89
N PRO A 174 -1.96 -29.41 1.93
CA PRO A 174 -0.49 -29.37 1.98
C PRO A 174 0.11 -29.94 0.68
N GLN A 175 1.19 -29.35 0.19
CA GLN A 175 1.92 -29.78 -1.01
C GLN A 175 1.17 -29.63 -2.34
N THR A 176 0.08 -28.84 -2.38
CA THR A 176 -0.59 -28.51 -3.65
C THR A 176 0.39 -27.83 -4.62
N ASN A 177 0.33 -28.19 -5.90
CA ASN A 177 1.22 -27.66 -6.93
C ASN A 177 1.03 -26.13 -7.11
N SER A 178 2.12 -25.38 -7.19
CA SER A 178 2.08 -23.90 -7.29
C SER A 178 1.39 -23.38 -8.56
N MET A 179 1.47 -24.09 -9.68
CA MET A 179 0.74 -23.73 -10.91
C MET A 179 -0.76 -23.91 -10.73
N LEU A 180 -1.17 -24.96 -10.01
CA LEU A 180 -2.57 -25.19 -9.68
C LEU A 180 -3.08 -24.09 -8.74
N MET A 181 -2.32 -23.76 -7.70
CA MET A 181 -2.66 -22.66 -6.78
C MET A 181 -2.87 -21.34 -7.54
N LEU A 182 -1.89 -20.95 -8.36
CA LEU A 182 -1.94 -19.73 -9.17
C LEU A 182 -3.11 -19.74 -10.18
N GLY A 183 -3.41 -20.90 -10.77
CA GLY A 183 -4.53 -21.06 -11.68
C GLY A 183 -5.87 -20.74 -11.01
N PHE A 184 -6.09 -21.26 -9.81
CA PHE A 184 -7.28 -20.98 -8.99
C PHE A 184 -7.35 -19.50 -8.57
N GLU A 185 -6.24 -18.94 -8.08
CA GLU A 185 -6.17 -17.53 -7.64
C GLU A 185 -6.48 -16.56 -8.79
N ASN A 186 -5.81 -16.72 -9.94
CA ASN A 186 -6.04 -15.87 -11.11
C ASN A 186 -7.47 -16.02 -11.67
N PHE A 187 -8.04 -17.22 -11.61
CA PHE A 187 -9.40 -17.48 -12.06
C PHE A 187 -10.43 -16.76 -11.18
N LEU A 188 -10.32 -16.89 -9.85
CA LEU A 188 -11.18 -16.19 -8.89
C LEU A 188 -11.03 -14.67 -8.98
N GLU A 189 -9.81 -14.16 -9.13
CA GLU A 189 -9.58 -12.74 -9.31
C GLU A 189 -10.25 -12.22 -10.59
N MET A 190 -10.21 -12.98 -11.70
CA MET A 190 -10.91 -12.59 -12.94
C MET A 190 -12.44 -12.60 -12.79
N VAL A 191 -13.00 -13.61 -12.10
CA VAL A 191 -14.44 -13.68 -11.78
C VAL A 191 -14.87 -12.47 -10.96
N MET A 192 -14.09 -12.09 -9.94
CA MET A 192 -14.39 -10.94 -9.10
C MET A 192 -14.16 -9.61 -9.82
N CYS A 193 -13.14 -9.51 -10.68
CA CYS A 193 -12.97 -8.34 -11.56
C CYS A 193 -14.18 -8.15 -12.46
N ARG A 194 -14.80 -9.23 -12.94
CA ARG A 194 -16.04 -9.17 -13.71
C ARG A 194 -17.25 -8.79 -12.84
N ALA A 195 -17.35 -9.32 -11.63
CA ALA A 195 -18.47 -9.06 -10.74
C ALA A 195 -18.52 -7.60 -10.26
N PHE A 196 -17.37 -7.05 -9.90
CA PHE A 196 -17.20 -5.64 -9.50
C PHE A 196 -16.88 -4.71 -10.67
N GLN A 197 -16.80 -5.22 -11.90
CA GLN A 197 -16.44 -4.46 -13.11
C GLN A 197 -15.16 -3.62 -12.91
N SER A 198 -14.15 -4.19 -12.26
CA SER A 198 -12.95 -3.48 -11.86
C SER A 198 -11.90 -3.36 -12.97
N LEU A 199 -12.07 -4.07 -14.09
CA LEU A 199 -11.21 -4.00 -15.28
C LEU A 199 -11.78 -3.05 -16.36
N PRO A 200 -10.96 -2.64 -17.34
CA PRO A 200 -11.44 -1.86 -18.48
C PRO A 200 -12.51 -2.65 -19.26
N THR A 201 -13.50 -1.95 -19.81
CA THR A 201 -14.61 -2.56 -20.56
C THR A 201 -14.12 -3.48 -21.66
N SER A 202 -13.14 -3.05 -22.45
CA SER A 202 -12.59 -3.86 -23.54
C SER A 202 -12.03 -5.20 -23.05
N SER A 203 -11.47 -5.25 -21.85
CA SER A 203 -10.93 -6.48 -21.26
C SER A 203 -12.02 -7.41 -20.75
N LEU A 204 -13.14 -6.86 -20.27
CA LEU A 204 -14.29 -7.64 -19.82
C LEU A 204 -15.08 -8.18 -21.02
N GLU A 205 -15.31 -7.36 -22.04
CA GLU A 205 -16.05 -7.74 -23.25
C GLU A 205 -15.34 -8.83 -24.06
N GLU A 206 -14.01 -8.81 -24.08
CA GLU A 206 -13.23 -9.81 -24.80
C GLU A 206 -13.41 -11.24 -24.25
N ILE A 207 -13.74 -11.36 -22.95
CA ILE A 207 -13.89 -12.64 -22.26
C ILE A 207 -15.36 -12.99 -22.04
N PHE A 208 -16.16 -12.03 -21.58
CA PHE A 208 -17.54 -12.23 -21.13
C PHE A 208 -18.60 -11.68 -22.09
N GLY A 209 -18.19 -10.99 -23.15
CA GLY A 209 -19.10 -10.24 -24.02
C GLY A 209 -19.72 -9.03 -23.32
N LEU A 210 -20.76 -8.48 -23.94
CA LEU A 210 -21.49 -7.31 -23.44
C LEU A 210 -22.05 -7.54 -22.04
N CYS A 211 -22.14 -6.47 -21.24
CA CYS A 211 -22.67 -6.61 -19.89
C CYS A 211 -24.15 -7.02 -19.93
N PRO A 212 -24.57 -8.11 -19.24
CA PRO A 212 -25.98 -8.47 -19.12
C PRO A 212 -26.71 -7.35 -18.39
N GLY A 213 -27.64 -6.70 -19.08
CA GLY A 213 -28.39 -5.57 -18.55
C GLY A 213 -29.04 -4.75 -19.67
N PRO A 214 -30.02 -3.90 -19.34
CA PRO A 214 -30.79 -3.16 -20.34
C PRO A 214 -29.94 -2.20 -21.18
N LEU A 215 -28.80 -1.74 -20.67
CA LEU A 215 -27.87 -0.85 -21.37
C LEU A 215 -26.75 -1.59 -22.12
N GLY A 216 -26.54 -2.88 -21.84
CA GLY A 216 -25.48 -3.67 -22.49
C GLY A 216 -24.05 -3.22 -22.21
N GLN A 217 -23.81 -2.35 -21.22
CA GLN A 217 -22.54 -1.64 -21.02
C GLN A 217 -21.97 -1.85 -19.63
N TYR A 218 -20.64 -1.94 -19.56
CA TYR A 218 -19.88 -1.91 -18.32
C TYR A 218 -19.65 -0.47 -17.83
N SER A 219 -19.44 -0.31 -16.53
CA SER A 219 -19.40 1.00 -15.84
C SER A 219 -18.16 1.85 -16.15
N ASN A 220 -17.03 1.23 -16.53
CA ASN A 220 -15.73 1.90 -16.78
C ASN A 220 -15.11 2.66 -15.59
N ILE A 221 -15.53 2.39 -14.36
CA ILE A 221 -15.01 3.05 -13.14
C ILE A 221 -14.02 2.18 -12.34
N GLY A 222 -13.65 1.02 -12.89
CA GLY A 222 -12.75 0.03 -12.30
C GLY A 222 -11.28 0.49 -12.20
N LEU A 223 -10.56 -0.02 -11.20
CA LEU A 223 -9.19 0.39 -10.88
C LEU A 223 -8.12 -0.66 -11.23
N ASN A 224 -8.51 -1.85 -11.67
CA ASN A 224 -7.59 -2.84 -12.21
C ASN A 224 -7.19 -2.45 -13.64
N VAL A 225 -5.90 -2.52 -13.92
CA VAL A 225 -5.37 -2.19 -15.26
C VAL A 225 -5.20 -3.45 -16.11
N MET A 226 -4.69 -4.53 -15.50
CA MET A 226 -4.27 -5.73 -16.21
C MET A 226 -5.12 -6.93 -15.82
N SER A 227 -5.48 -7.75 -16.81
CA SER A 227 -6.22 -9.00 -16.56
C SER A 227 -5.43 -9.93 -15.63
N PRO A 228 -6.07 -10.46 -14.56
CA PRO A 228 -5.49 -11.48 -13.70
C PRO A 228 -4.99 -12.73 -14.43
N LEU A 229 -5.59 -13.06 -15.59
CA LEU A 229 -5.21 -14.23 -16.38
C LEU A 229 -3.80 -14.15 -16.99
N LEU A 230 -3.18 -12.97 -16.95
CA LEU A 230 -1.83 -12.72 -17.42
C LEU A 230 -0.80 -12.74 -16.27
N GLN A 231 -1.23 -12.86 -15.02
CA GLN A 231 -0.33 -12.92 -13.86
C GLN A 231 0.53 -14.19 -13.86
N GLY A 232 1.72 -14.09 -13.27
CA GLY A 232 2.74 -15.15 -13.29
C GLY A 232 3.56 -15.22 -14.58
N ARG A 233 3.41 -14.24 -15.48
CA ARG A 233 4.15 -14.16 -16.75
C ARG A 233 5.03 -12.92 -16.82
N SER A 234 6.17 -13.06 -17.49
CA SER A 234 6.97 -11.90 -17.90
C SER A 234 6.32 -11.26 -19.12
N LEU A 235 5.63 -10.14 -18.92
CA LEU A 235 5.07 -9.35 -20.02
C LEU A 235 6.11 -8.35 -20.53
N SER A 236 6.21 -8.24 -21.86
CA SER A 236 7.08 -7.26 -22.52
C SER A 236 6.65 -5.83 -22.15
N PRO A 237 7.57 -4.85 -22.14
CA PRO A 237 7.21 -3.43 -21.96
C PRO A 237 6.13 -2.96 -22.93
N TYR A 238 6.20 -3.42 -24.19
CA TYR A 238 5.21 -3.10 -25.22
C TYR A 238 3.80 -3.63 -24.88
N SER A 239 3.70 -4.88 -24.39
CA SER A 239 2.43 -5.46 -23.95
C SER A 239 1.83 -4.66 -22.78
N ARG A 240 2.66 -4.26 -21.81
CA ARG A 240 2.20 -3.43 -20.68
C ARG A 240 1.73 -2.05 -21.14
N TYR A 241 2.46 -1.43 -22.07
CA TYR A 241 2.09 -0.15 -22.67
C TYR A 241 0.74 -0.24 -23.39
N LYS A 242 0.51 -1.29 -24.20
CA LYS A 242 -0.78 -1.50 -24.86
C LYS A 242 -1.96 -1.54 -23.89
N VAL A 243 -1.82 -2.23 -22.75
CA VAL A 243 -2.88 -2.30 -21.75
C VAL A 243 -3.16 -0.92 -21.14
N VAL A 244 -2.13 -0.12 -20.87
CA VAL A 244 -2.31 1.25 -20.37
C VAL A 244 -3.00 2.13 -21.42
N GLN A 245 -2.71 1.93 -22.71
CA GLN A 245 -3.37 2.68 -23.79
C GLN A 245 -4.88 2.42 -23.86
N LEU A 246 -5.35 1.22 -23.48
CA LEU A 246 -6.80 0.93 -23.41
C LEU A 246 -7.54 1.85 -22.42
N LEU A 247 -6.84 2.42 -21.44
CA LEU A 247 -7.40 3.33 -20.46
C LEU A 247 -7.45 4.79 -20.95
N CYS A 248 -6.73 5.14 -22.02
CA CYS A 248 -6.76 6.48 -22.61
C CYS A 248 -8.15 6.81 -23.14
N ASP A 249 -8.86 5.81 -23.66
CA ASP A 249 -10.20 5.95 -24.23
C ASP A 249 -11.31 5.77 -23.17
N SER A 250 -10.94 5.71 -21.88
CA SER A 250 -11.93 5.59 -20.81
C SER A 250 -12.85 6.82 -20.79
N PRO A 251 -14.18 6.64 -20.69
CA PRO A 251 -15.11 7.76 -20.50
C PRO A 251 -14.97 8.40 -19.11
N ASP A 252 -14.26 7.75 -18.18
CA ASP A 252 -13.94 8.29 -16.87
C ASP A 252 -12.71 9.22 -16.95
N SER A 253 -12.93 10.50 -16.66
CA SER A 253 -11.89 11.53 -16.78
C SER A 253 -10.71 11.32 -15.83
N GLU A 254 -10.89 10.67 -14.68
CA GLU A 254 -9.81 10.46 -13.72
C GLU A 254 -8.90 9.30 -14.14
N ILE A 255 -9.51 8.23 -14.69
CA ILE A 255 -8.77 7.12 -15.28
C ILE A 255 -7.96 7.60 -16.50
N CYS A 256 -8.58 8.39 -17.37
CA CYS A 256 -7.90 8.99 -18.51
C CYS A 256 -6.77 9.94 -18.06
N ALA A 257 -6.98 10.77 -17.04
CA ALA A 257 -5.94 11.65 -16.51
C ALA A 257 -4.70 10.88 -15.99
N TRP A 258 -4.90 9.71 -15.40
CA TRP A 258 -3.78 8.87 -14.94
C TRP A 258 -2.92 8.36 -16.09
N THR A 259 -3.50 8.02 -17.25
CA THR A 259 -2.68 7.56 -18.39
C THR A 259 -1.77 8.66 -18.90
N LEU A 260 -2.24 9.90 -18.92
CA LEU A 260 -1.45 11.09 -19.25
C LEU A 260 -0.33 11.31 -18.22
N TYR A 261 -0.65 11.25 -16.92
CA TYR A 261 0.33 11.35 -15.84
C TYR A 261 1.44 10.31 -16.01
N ARG A 262 1.07 9.04 -16.20
CA ARG A 262 1.99 7.92 -16.33
C ARG A 262 2.86 8.01 -17.59
N ASN A 263 2.30 8.45 -18.71
CA ASN A 263 3.07 8.64 -19.93
C ASN A 263 4.12 9.74 -19.74
N ASN A 264 3.78 10.84 -19.08
CA ASN A 264 4.72 11.92 -18.76
C ASN A 264 5.82 11.49 -17.78
N GLU A 265 5.52 10.66 -16.78
CA GLU A 265 6.56 10.10 -15.90
C GLU A 265 7.51 9.16 -16.63
N ASN A 266 7.04 8.35 -17.58
CA ASN A 266 7.94 7.49 -18.37
C ASN A 266 8.87 8.27 -19.32
N TYR A 267 8.54 9.53 -19.64
CA TYR A 267 9.40 10.43 -20.41
C TYR A 267 10.45 11.15 -19.56
N GLN A 268 10.27 11.21 -18.25
CA GLN A 268 11.37 11.52 -17.36
C GLN A 268 12.34 10.34 -17.44
N PRO A 269 13.61 10.53 -17.83
CA PRO A 269 14.58 9.47 -17.73
C PRO A 269 14.67 9.11 -16.25
N HIS A 270 13.98 8.05 -15.84
CA HIS A 270 14.34 7.38 -14.61
C HIS A 270 15.80 7.03 -14.78
N GLU A 271 16.67 7.72 -14.05
CA GLU A 271 17.97 7.18 -13.71
C GLU A 271 17.70 5.74 -13.30
N SER A 272 18.14 4.81 -14.15
CA SER A 272 18.01 3.39 -13.89
C SER A 272 18.43 3.19 -12.44
N PRO A 273 17.62 2.53 -11.59
CA PRO A 273 18.02 2.34 -10.20
C PRO A 273 19.39 1.73 -10.27
N GLU A 274 20.41 2.47 -9.83
CA GLU A 274 21.78 2.01 -9.86
C GLU A 274 21.72 0.61 -9.27
N LYS A 275 22.18 -0.39 -10.05
CA LYS A 275 22.18 -1.77 -9.60
C LYS A 275 22.81 -1.75 -8.21
N LEU A 276 22.01 -1.95 -7.17
CA LEU A 276 22.50 -1.91 -5.79
C LEU A 276 23.76 -2.76 -5.77
N PRO A 277 24.94 -2.18 -5.47
CA PRO A 277 26.18 -2.90 -5.63
C PRO A 277 26.07 -4.21 -4.86
N VAL A 278 26.51 -5.30 -5.49
CA VAL A 278 26.52 -6.64 -4.87
C VAL A 278 27.30 -6.52 -3.57
N ARG A 279 26.59 -6.55 -2.44
CA ARG A 279 27.20 -6.43 -1.11
C ARG A 279 28.16 -7.59 -0.93
N ARG A 280 29.46 -7.31 -1.00
CA ARG A 280 30.48 -8.24 -0.54
C ARG A 280 30.44 -8.21 0.97
N TYR A 281 30.21 -9.38 1.58
CA TYR A 281 30.28 -9.50 3.03
C TYR A 281 31.67 -9.07 3.50
N LYS A 282 31.73 -8.05 4.37
CA LYS A 282 32.96 -7.58 4.99
C LYS A 282 33.00 -8.05 6.44
N GLY A 283 34.18 -8.41 6.92
CA GLY A 283 34.42 -8.53 8.36
C GLY A 283 34.32 -7.16 9.05
N LYS A 284 34.27 -7.16 10.39
CA LYS A 284 34.16 -5.95 11.23
C LYS A 284 35.19 -4.86 10.84
N GLU A 285 36.45 -5.24 10.69
CA GLU A 285 37.54 -4.32 10.30
C GLU A 285 37.35 -3.71 8.91
N GLY A 286 36.77 -4.49 7.98
CA GLY A 286 36.44 -4.03 6.64
C GLY A 286 35.33 -2.98 6.64
N TYR A 287 34.33 -3.14 7.52
CA TYR A 287 33.31 -2.10 7.73
C TYR A 287 33.93 -0.85 8.38
N CYS A 288 34.70 -0.99 9.45
CA CYS A 288 35.37 0.16 10.09
C CYS A 288 36.24 0.95 9.10
N SER A 289 37.02 0.26 8.27
CA SER A 289 37.87 0.90 7.26
C SER A 289 37.04 1.62 6.20
N ALA A 290 35.93 1.02 5.74
CA ALA A 290 35.02 1.65 4.78
C ALA A 290 34.36 2.92 5.36
N PHE A 291 33.96 2.89 6.64
CA PHE A 291 33.42 4.07 7.32
C PHE A 291 34.48 5.17 7.46
N HIS A 292 35.69 4.85 7.89
CA HIS A 292 36.78 5.84 7.99
C HIS A 292 37.09 6.48 6.64
N GLN A 293 37.13 5.68 5.58
CA GLN A 293 37.33 6.17 4.21
C GLN A 293 36.17 7.03 3.74
N ALA A 294 34.92 6.63 4.00
CA ALA A 294 33.74 7.41 3.63
C ALA A 294 33.75 8.79 4.31
N ILE A 295 34.06 8.82 5.62
CA ILE A 295 34.17 10.06 6.39
C ILE A 295 35.30 10.95 5.85
N SER A 296 36.49 10.40 5.60
CA SER A 296 37.64 11.19 5.13
C SER A 296 37.51 11.71 3.70
N THR A 297 36.71 11.05 2.86
CA THR A 297 36.52 11.43 1.45
C THR A 297 35.30 12.31 1.22
N SER A 298 34.28 12.19 2.07
CA SER A 298 33.02 12.93 1.91
C SER A 298 33.01 14.28 2.63
N LEU A 299 33.95 14.51 3.56
CA LEU A 299 33.94 15.68 4.41
C LEU A 299 35.31 16.41 4.42
N ASN A 300 35.32 17.67 3.99
CA ASN A 300 36.41 18.62 4.28
C ASN A 300 36.27 19.14 5.72
N PHE A 301 36.66 18.32 6.69
CA PHE A 301 36.58 18.62 8.14
C PHE A 301 37.65 19.61 8.65
N GLU A 302 38.17 20.54 7.83
CA GLU A 302 39.12 21.55 8.35
C GLU A 302 38.45 22.53 9.34
N ASP A 303 37.12 22.69 9.30
CA ASP A 303 36.40 23.67 10.13
C ASP A 303 35.59 23.10 11.30
N VAL A 304 35.37 21.78 11.38
CA VAL A 304 34.65 21.20 12.53
C VAL A 304 35.68 20.59 13.49
N GLN A 305 36.15 21.43 14.41
CA GLN A 305 36.89 20.95 15.57
C GLN A 305 35.96 20.09 16.41
N ALA A 306 36.06 18.78 16.23
CA ALA A 306 35.61 17.79 17.19
C ALA A 306 36.32 18.06 18.53
N SER A 307 35.69 18.83 19.41
CA SER A 307 36.19 18.94 20.79
C SER A 307 36.20 17.53 21.38
N GLU A 308 37.20 17.15 22.18
CA GLU A 308 37.26 15.83 22.83
C GLU A 308 36.02 15.53 23.71
N ASN A 309 35.15 16.53 23.90
CA ASN A 309 33.91 16.52 24.64
C ASN A 309 32.64 16.54 23.76
N ILE A 310 32.66 15.98 22.53
CA ILE A 310 31.45 15.87 21.67
C ILE A 310 30.30 15.18 22.40
N TRP A 311 30.59 14.36 23.42
CA TRP A 311 29.61 13.62 24.24
C TRP A 311 29.29 14.26 25.60
N CYS A 312 29.77 15.49 25.89
CA CYS A 312 29.39 16.20 27.12
C CYS A 312 27.86 16.37 27.22
N PRO A 313 27.27 16.34 28.43
CA PRO A 313 25.82 16.45 28.59
C PRO A 313 25.27 17.66 27.83
N LEU A 314 24.33 17.40 26.92
CA LEU A 314 23.57 18.46 26.28
C LEU A 314 22.69 19.07 27.38
N GLU A 315 22.93 20.34 27.75
CA GLU A 315 22.04 21.07 28.66
C GLU A 315 20.76 21.44 27.90
N VAL A 316 19.89 20.45 27.76
CA VAL A 316 18.61 20.56 27.07
C VAL A 316 17.50 20.48 28.10
N HIS A 317 16.44 21.26 27.90
CA HIS A 317 15.22 21.10 28.68
C HIS A 317 14.61 19.75 28.30
N THR A 318 14.71 18.78 29.21
CA THR A 318 14.28 17.40 28.93
C THR A 318 12.78 17.33 28.80
N ILE A 319 12.33 17.08 27.57
CA ILE A 319 10.94 16.77 27.27
C ILE A 319 10.68 15.32 27.64
N ASP A 320 9.66 15.10 28.47
CA ASP A 320 9.10 13.78 28.69
C ASP A 320 8.34 13.33 27.43
N PRO A 321 8.77 12.24 26.73
CA PRO A 321 8.14 11.79 25.50
C PRO A 321 6.65 11.49 25.67
N GLN A 322 6.21 11.08 26.87
CA GLN A 322 4.81 10.76 27.11
C GLN A 322 3.94 12.02 27.22
N SER A 323 4.44 13.06 27.88
CA SER A 323 3.79 14.37 27.95
C SER A 323 3.75 15.05 26.58
N TRP A 324 4.85 15.00 25.83
CA TRP A 324 4.92 15.47 24.44
C TRP A 324 3.90 14.76 23.54
N PHE A 325 3.84 13.43 23.65
CA PHE A 325 2.90 12.63 22.87
C PHE A 325 1.45 13.05 23.15
N ARG A 326 1.06 13.20 24.42
CA ARG A 326 -0.29 13.65 24.79
C ARG A 326 -0.63 15.03 24.21
N SER A 327 0.32 15.98 24.27
CA SER A 327 0.14 17.32 23.69
C SER A 327 -0.06 17.26 22.17
N THR A 328 0.78 16.49 21.49
CA THR A 328 0.73 16.32 20.03
C THR A 328 -0.58 15.68 19.57
N ILE A 329 -1.05 14.64 20.27
CA ILE A 329 -2.35 14.02 19.98
C ILE A 329 -3.49 15.02 20.18
N ALA A 330 -3.47 15.81 21.26
CA ALA A 330 -4.49 16.83 21.49
C ALA A 330 -4.52 17.88 20.36
N MET A 331 -3.36 18.33 19.86
CA MET A 331 -3.29 19.24 18.72
C MET A 331 -3.86 18.61 17.44
N LEU A 332 -3.51 17.36 17.16
CA LEU A 332 -4.03 16.63 15.99
C LEU A 332 -5.55 16.47 16.06
N GLN A 333 -6.11 16.18 17.25
CA GLN A 333 -7.55 16.06 17.46
C GLN A 333 -8.27 17.41 17.29
N GLN A 334 -7.73 18.49 17.89
CA GLN A 334 -8.31 19.83 17.78
C GLN A 334 -8.39 20.33 16.34
N ASN A 335 -7.44 19.93 15.49
CA ASN A 335 -7.40 20.32 14.08
C ASN A 335 -8.14 19.35 13.14
N ASN A 336 -8.89 18.38 13.68
CA ASN A 336 -9.52 17.29 12.91
C ASN A 336 -8.54 16.60 11.95
N ALA A 337 -7.27 16.52 12.35
CA ALA A 337 -6.16 16.05 11.53
C ALA A 337 -5.97 14.53 11.64
N ILE A 338 -6.60 13.89 12.63
CA ILE A 338 -6.67 12.43 12.79
C ILE A 338 -8.12 11.99 13.00
N GLY A 339 -8.47 10.81 12.47
CA GLY A 339 -9.78 10.20 12.71
C GLY A 339 -9.94 9.74 14.15
N THR A 340 -11.17 9.75 14.67
CA THR A 340 -11.53 9.39 16.06
C THR A 340 -11.21 7.94 16.45
N GLU A 341 -10.93 7.06 15.48
CA GLU A 341 -10.68 5.62 15.69
C GLU A 341 -9.22 5.18 15.45
N ALA A 342 -8.29 6.11 15.23
CA ALA A 342 -6.89 5.75 15.02
C ALA A 342 -6.20 5.49 16.38
N GLU A 343 -5.75 4.25 16.61
CA GLU A 343 -4.89 3.95 17.75
C GLU A 343 -3.51 4.58 17.55
N MET A 344 -3.05 5.36 18.52
CA MET A 344 -1.80 6.12 18.44
C MET A 344 -0.77 5.54 19.42
N ILE A 345 0.51 5.55 19.05
CA ILE A 345 1.61 5.08 19.89
C ILE A 345 2.56 6.20 20.28
N CYS A 346 2.91 6.21 21.56
CA CYS A 346 3.98 7.04 22.10
C CYS A 346 5.34 6.56 21.58
N PRO A 347 6.32 7.46 21.37
CA PRO A 347 7.72 7.07 21.19
C PRO A 347 8.16 6.09 22.28
N VAL A 348 8.92 5.07 21.86
CA VAL A 348 9.44 4.02 22.74
C VAL A 348 10.90 4.27 22.99
N GLY A 349 11.27 4.32 24.27
CA GLY A 349 12.67 4.43 24.66
C GLY A 349 12.91 5.47 25.73
N SER A 350 14.13 5.99 25.77
CA SER A 350 14.57 6.99 26.76
C SER A 350 14.78 8.35 26.11
N SER A 351 14.29 9.41 26.75
CA SER A 351 14.63 10.81 26.40
C SER A 351 16.12 11.13 26.64
N ASP A 352 16.79 10.32 27.46
CA ASP A 352 18.24 10.41 27.70
C ASP A 352 19.07 9.66 26.65
N ALA A 353 18.44 8.95 25.72
CA ALA A 353 19.16 8.27 24.66
C ALA A 353 19.88 9.28 23.75
N SER A 354 21.07 8.92 23.27
CA SER A 354 21.79 9.72 22.28
C SER A 354 21.42 9.38 20.82
N ILE A 355 20.60 8.34 20.62
CA ILE A 355 20.24 7.83 19.30
C ILE A 355 18.73 7.84 19.12
N GLY A 356 18.27 8.53 18.08
CA GLY A 356 16.88 8.59 17.67
C GLY A 356 16.67 7.76 16.41
N ILE A 357 15.57 7.03 16.31
CA ILE A 357 15.23 6.27 15.09
C ILE A 357 13.78 6.56 14.73
N VAL A 358 13.58 7.13 13.54
CA VAL A 358 12.26 7.51 13.05
C VAL A 358 11.92 6.79 11.75
N PHE A 359 10.69 6.26 11.67
CA PHE A 359 10.18 5.58 10.49
C PHE A 359 9.05 6.36 9.83
N GLU A 360 9.09 6.53 8.52
CA GLU A 360 8.04 7.24 7.76
C GLU A 360 6.67 6.58 7.88
N ALA A 361 6.58 5.27 7.63
CA ALA A 361 5.31 4.52 7.68
C ALA A 361 5.52 3.00 7.84
N THR A 362 6.61 2.58 8.48
CA THR A 362 6.99 1.16 8.50
C THR A 362 6.28 0.42 9.62
N LEU A 363 5.77 -0.77 9.29
CA LEU A 363 5.34 -1.78 10.26
C LEU A 363 6.47 -2.07 11.23
N LEU A 364 6.29 -1.71 12.49
CA LEU A 364 7.06 -2.32 13.55
C LEU A 364 6.54 -3.75 13.66
N HIS A 365 7.38 -4.69 13.21
CA HIS A 365 6.89 -5.97 12.70
C HIS A 365 6.25 -6.89 13.75
N ASP A 366 6.40 -6.62 15.03
CA ASP A 366 5.65 -7.29 16.09
C ASP A 366 5.35 -6.28 17.19
N TYR A 367 4.11 -6.21 17.67
CA TYR A 367 3.85 -5.67 19.00
C TYR A 367 3.91 -6.87 19.94
N ASN A 368 4.57 -6.74 21.08
CA ASN A 368 4.48 -7.78 22.10
C ASN A 368 3.03 -7.88 22.63
N GLU A 369 2.71 -8.93 23.39
CA GLU A 369 1.37 -9.17 23.97
C GLU A 369 0.82 -7.98 24.78
N ASN A 370 1.72 -7.07 25.21
CA ASN A 370 1.40 -5.85 25.96
C ASN A 370 1.20 -4.61 25.07
N GLY A 371 1.23 -4.76 23.74
CA GLY A 371 1.05 -3.66 22.79
C GLY A 371 2.26 -2.74 22.62
N GLN A 372 3.43 -3.09 23.16
CA GLN A 372 4.66 -2.32 22.95
C GLN A 372 5.32 -2.70 21.62
N VAL A 373 5.87 -1.69 20.96
CA VAL A 373 6.67 -1.81 19.74
C VAL A 373 7.85 -2.76 19.95
N SER A 374 7.92 -3.87 19.20
CA SER A 374 9.18 -4.58 19.02
C SER A 374 9.99 -3.93 17.91
N LEU A 375 11.30 -3.83 18.14
CA LEU A 375 12.21 -3.29 17.14
C LEU A 375 12.35 -4.29 15.99
N PRO A 376 12.38 -3.82 14.72
CA PRO A 376 12.72 -4.63 13.58
C PRO A 376 13.98 -5.45 13.85
N TRP A 377 13.98 -6.73 13.47
CA TRP A 377 15.04 -7.68 13.77
C TRP A 377 16.45 -7.10 13.51
N GLY A 378 16.65 -6.42 12.37
CA GLY A 378 17.94 -5.82 12.03
C GLY A 378 18.42 -4.75 13.01
N LEU A 379 17.53 -3.95 13.61
CA LEU A 379 17.91 -2.96 14.63
C LEU A 379 18.25 -3.62 15.95
N ARG A 380 17.48 -4.64 16.34
CA ARG A 380 17.73 -5.41 17.56
C ARG A 380 19.07 -6.12 17.51
N GLU A 381 19.39 -6.79 16.40
CA GLU A 381 20.69 -7.44 16.20
C GLU A 381 21.85 -6.44 16.09
N SER A 382 21.55 -5.17 15.75
CA SER A 382 22.53 -4.08 15.77
C SER A 382 22.77 -3.52 17.18
N GLY A 383 22.05 -4.01 18.20
CA GLY A 383 22.22 -3.61 19.60
C GLY A 383 21.34 -2.44 20.05
N PHE A 384 20.39 -1.99 19.22
CA PHE A 384 19.41 -0.99 19.62
C PHE A 384 18.34 -1.60 20.53
N GLN A 385 18.04 -0.90 21.62
CA GLN A 385 17.05 -1.28 22.63
C GLN A 385 16.44 -0.03 23.27
N ALA A 386 15.29 -0.17 23.92
CA ALA A 386 14.56 0.96 24.53
C ALA A 386 15.41 1.77 25.55
N SER A 387 16.41 1.15 26.18
CA SER A 387 17.29 1.85 27.14
C SER A 387 18.37 2.72 26.49
N ASN A 388 18.68 2.54 25.20
CA ASN A 388 19.78 3.25 24.53
C ASN A 388 19.34 3.99 23.25
N SER A 389 18.04 3.99 22.94
CA SER A 389 17.48 4.63 21.77
C SER A 389 16.09 5.18 22.07
N LEU A 390 15.70 6.23 21.36
CA LEU A 390 14.32 6.71 21.29
C LEU A 390 13.78 6.41 19.89
N ILE A 391 12.66 5.71 19.80
CA ILE A 391 12.19 5.11 18.54
C ILE A 391 10.71 5.38 18.33
N TRP A 392 10.34 5.87 17.14
CA TRP A 392 8.94 6.21 16.84
C TRP A 392 8.61 6.17 15.34
N PRO A 393 7.35 5.88 14.96
CA PRO A 393 6.87 6.20 13.63
C PRO A 393 6.54 7.69 13.53
N PHE A 394 6.81 8.30 12.38
CA PHE A 394 6.49 9.70 12.12
C PHE A 394 5.00 9.96 12.35
N ASN A 395 4.11 9.19 11.75
CA ASN A 395 2.68 9.46 11.91
C ASN A 395 2.09 9.15 13.30
N LEU A 396 2.89 8.68 14.26
CA LEU A 396 2.48 8.27 15.61
C LEU A 396 1.34 7.23 15.64
N ARG A 397 0.97 6.62 14.52
CA ARG A 397 -0.11 5.63 14.46
C ARG A 397 0.42 4.27 14.86
N ARG A 398 -0.36 3.54 15.65
CA ARG A 398 -0.19 2.11 15.80
C ARG A 398 -0.53 1.47 14.47
N TYR A 399 0.49 1.09 13.72
CA TYR A 399 0.28 0.22 12.57
C TYR A 399 0.10 -1.21 13.07
N THR A 400 -1.13 -1.62 13.39
CA THR A 400 -1.46 -3.03 13.20
C THR A 400 -1.40 -3.27 11.70
N GLY A 401 -0.88 -4.43 11.26
CA GLY A 401 -0.73 -4.73 9.82
C GLY A 401 -1.99 -4.44 9.02
N ILE A 402 -3.14 -4.50 9.68
CA ILE A 402 -4.45 -4.11 9.22
C ILE A 402 -5.17 -3.45 10.41
N PRO A 403 -5.48 -2.14 10.38
CA PRO A 403 -6.22 -1.47 11.44
C PRO A 403 -7.61 -2.06 11.62
N GLU A 404 -8.08 -2.15 12.86
CA GLU A 404 -9.48 -2.53 13.17
C GLU A 404 -10.46 -1.56 12.48
N SER A 405 -10.08 -0.29 12.36
CA SER A 405 -10.69 0.67 11.45
C SER A 405 -10.09 0.50 10.04
N PHE A 406 -10.68 -0.39 9.27
CA PHE A 406 -10.32 -0.76 7.88
C PHE A 406 -10.35 0.38 6.84
N GLN A 407 -10.43 1.65 7.27
CA GLN A 407 -10.42 2.82 6.41
C GLN A 407 -9.02 3.41 6.38
N VAL A 408 -8.41 3.44 5.21
CA VAL A 408 -7.07 3.99 5.04
C VAL A 408 -7.14 5.25 4.20
N GLN A 409 -6.57 6.31 4.74
CA GLN A 409 -6.48 7.63 4.14
C GLN A 409 -5.03 8.09 4.17
N SER A 410 -4.62 8.83 3.14
CA SER A 410 -3.33 9.52 3.15
C SER A 410 -3.28 10.57 4.27
N PHE A 411 -2.07 10.87 4.73
CA PHE A 411 -1.85 11.88 5.75
C PHE A 411 -2.26 13.27 5.23
N THR A 412 -3.04 14.04 6.01
CA THR A 412 -3.44 15.40 5.61
C THR A 412 -2.23 16.33 5.69
N ALA A 413 -2.23 17.41 4.90
CA ALA A 413 -1.14 18.40 4.94
C ALA A 413 -1.04 19.07 6.32
N SER A 414 -2.17 19.40 6.94
CA SER A 414 -2.21 19.97 8.29
C SER A 414 -1.67 19.00 9.34
N ALA A 415 -1.99 17.71 9.25
CA ALA A 415 -1.43 16.71 10.16
C ALA A 415 0.10 16.62 9.99
N TYR A 416 0.59 16.71 8.75
CA TYR A 416 2.02 16.66 8.43
C TYR A 416 2.77 17.82 9.10
N GLU A 417 2.27 19.04 8.95
CA GLU A 417 2.86 20.23 9.55
C GLU A 417 2.88 20.16 11.07
N ILE A 418 1.75 19.79 11.70
CA ILE A 418 1.66 19.62 13.16
C ILE A 418 2.70 18.60 13.66
N LEU A 419 2.81 17.45 12.99
CA LEU A 419 3.75 16.43 13.38
C LEU A 419 5.20 16.87 13.15
N ARG A 420 5.50 17.47 12.01
CA ARG A 420 6.84 18.01 11.71
C ARG A 420 7.30 18.94 12.83
N ASP A 421 6.47 19.91 13.18
CA ASP A 421 6.79 20.90 14.20
C ASP A 421 6.96 20.25 15.58
N ALA A 422 6.06 19.31 15.93
CA ALA A 422 6.15 18.55 17.17
C ALA A 422 7.43 17.69 17.22
N PHE A 423 7.87 17.10 16.11
CA PHE A 423 9.11 16.30 16.10
C PHE A 423 10.36 17.16 16.19
N GLN A 424 10.38 18.34 15.58
CA GLN A 424 11.46 19.29 15.78
C GLN A 424 11.56 19.68 17.26
N GLU A 425 10.43 19.87 17.94
CA GLU A 425 10.39 20.09 19.40
C GLU A 425 10.93 18.87 20.18
N LEU A 426 10.50 17.65 19.85
CA LEU A 426 10.98 16.43 20.50
C LEU A 426 12.50 16.26 20.34
N VAL A 427 13.01 16.46 19.14
CA VAL A 427 14.45 16.39 18.84
C VAL A 427 15.22 17.45 19.63
N ALA A 428 14.74 18.70 19.62
CA ALA A 428 15.36 19.79 20.35
C ALA A 428 15.29 19.63 21.89
N GLY A 429 14.29 18.90 22.39
CA GLY A 429 14.05 18.67 23.82
C GLY A 429 14.55 17.33 24.36
N THR A 430 15.30 16.55 23.58
CA THR A 430 15.88 15.25 24.00
C THR A 430 17.40 15.27 23.87
N HIS A 431 18.08 14.29 24.48
CA HIS A 431 19.54 14.18 24.40
C HIS A 431 20.04 13.51 23.09
N LEU A 432 19.20 13.51 22.05
CA LEU A 432 19.51 12.92 20.76
C LEU A 432 20.68 13.64 20.09
N ARG A 433 21.63 12.86 19.58
CA ARG A 433 22.82 13.35 18.86
C ARG A 433 22.91 12.78 17.46
N VAL A 434 22.42 11.55 17.29
CA VAL A 434 22.36 10.85 16.01
C VAL A 434 20.91 10.47 15.77
N ILE A 435 20.34 10.90 14.64
CA ILE A 435 18.99 10.53 14.24
C ILE A 435 19.10 9.71 12.96
N ILE A 436 18.62 8.46 13.02
CA ILE A 436 18.52 7.58 11.87
C ILE A 436 17.13 7.76 11.27
N ILE A 437 17.08 8.40 10.10
CA ILE A 437 15.83 8.62 9.36
C ILE A 437 15.61 7.46 8.40
N CYS A 438 14.50 6.74 8.58
CA CYS A 438 14.09 5.63 7.73
C CYS A 438 12.90 6.03 6.85
N GLY A 439 13.19 6.68 5.72
CA GLY A 439 12.22 7.13 4.73
C GLY A 439 12.47 8.57 4.30
N ASP A 440 11.51 9.15 3.57
CA ASP A 440 11.60 10.53 3.06
C ASP A 440 11.01 11.51 4.07
N LEU A 441 11.80 11.85 5.09
CA LEU A 441 11.39 12.69 6.23
C LEU A 441 12.42 13.78 6.54
N GLU A 442 13.09 14.34 5.53
CA GLU A 442 14.15 15.35 5.75
C GLU A 442 13.61 16.58 6.50
N ASP A 443 12.34 16.92 6.31
CA ASP A 443 11.68 18.10 6.88
C ASP A 443 11.56 18.09 8.42
N ILE A 444 11.77 16.94 9.08
CA ILE A 444 11.72 16.83 10.55
C ILE A 444 13.01 17.33 11.22
N LEU A 445 14.06 17.54 10.43
CA LEU A 445 15.35 17.98 10.94
C LEU A 445 15.29 19.45 11.36
N PRO A 446 16.13 19.86 12.33
CA PRO A 446 16.31 21.26 12.66
C PRO A 446 16.71 22.10 11.43
N THR A 447 16.23 23.34 11.38
CA THR A 447 16.41 24.25 10.23
C THR A 447 17.86 24.69 10.00
N ASN A 448 18.74 24.49 10.98
CA ASN A 448 20.17 24.82 10.96
C ASN A 448 21.07 23.63 10.57
N THR A 449 20.52 22.60 9.92
CA THR A 449 21.29 21.43 9.48
C THR A 449 21.88 21.60 8.08
N THR A 450 23.10 21.10 7.88
CA THR A 450 23.77 21.07 6.57
C THR A 450 23.76 19.65 6.03
N LYS A 451 23.23 19.46 4.81
CA LYS A 451 23.21 18.18 4.09
C LYS A 451 24.59 17.89 3.49
N VAL A 452 25.13 16.70 3.77
CA VAL A 452 26.42 16.20 3.28
C VAL A 452 26.20 14.80 2.70
N PRO A 453 26.57 14.54 1.44
CA PRO A 453 26.51 13.19 0.87
C PRO A 453 27.68 12.34 1.39
N LEU A 454 27.38 11.26 2.08
CA LEU A 454 28.35 10.26 2.54
C LEU A 454 28.37 9.08 1.56
N THR A 455 29.51 8.81 0.92
CA THR A 455 29.63 7.64 0.04
C THR A 455 30.26 6.47 0.78
N LEU A 456 29.49 5.42 1.05
CA LEU A 456 29.96 4.18 1.67
C LEU A 456 29.81 3.01 0.68
N ASP A 457 30.92 2.40 0.28
CA ASP A 457 30.95 1.24 -0.64
C ASP A 457 30.15 1.47 -1.95
N ASN A 458 30.35 2.64 -2.57
CA ASN A 458 29.64 3.11 -3.78
C ASN A 458 28.12 3.29 -3.61
N MET A 459 27.64 3.41 -2.38
CA MET A 459 26.29 3.86 -2.08
C MET A 459 26.37 5.26 -1.46
N ALA A 460 25.62 6.21 -2.01
CA ALA A 460 25.45 7.53 -1.41
C ALA A 460 24.37 7.47 -0.32
N PHE A 461 24.68 8.06 0.82
CA PHE A 461 23.78 8.28 1.93
C PHE A 461 23.73 9.77 2.22
N ASP A 462 22.56 10.30 2.51
CA ASP A 462 22.45 11.67 2.96
C ASP A 462 22.69 11.75 4.47
N LEU A 463 23.62 12.62 4.88
CA LEU A 463 23.93 12.94 6.26
C LEU A 463 23.58 14.40 6.52
N TRP A 464 22.98 14.71 7.66
CA TRP A 464 22.70 16.08 8.08
C TRP A 464 23.48 16.39 9.34
N ILE A 465 24.21 17.51 9.33
CA ILE A 465 25.06 17.93 10.44
C ILE A 465 24.52 19.25 10.97
N GLU A 466 24.18 19.27 12.26
CA GLU A 466 23.93 20.51 12.99
C GLU A 466 25.25 21.05 13.54
N THR A 467 25.60 22.29 13.20
CA THR A 467 26.76 22.97 13.76
C THR A 467 26.30 24.02 14.77
N GLN A 468 26.73 23.91 16.02
CA GLN A 468 26.54 24.98 16.99
C GLN A 468 27.51 26.13 16.66
N GLU A 469 26.98 27.28 16.26
CA GLU A 469 27.77 28.51 16.25
C GLU A 469 28.18 28.83 17.69
N LYS A 470 29.49 29.00 17.92
CA LYS A 470 29.97 29.56 19.18
C LYS A 470 29.35 30.94 19.35
N LYS A 471 28.40 31.09 20.27
CA LYS A 471 28.01 32.41 20.78
C LYS A 471 29.27 33.04 21.38
N GLY A 472 29.76 34.09 20.71
CA GLY A 472 30.91 34.88 21.14
C GLY A 472 30.66 35.69 22.39
#